data_AF-A0A9E2C3D6-F1
#
_entry.id   AF-A0A9E2C3D6-F1
#
_cell.length_a   1.000
_cell.length_b   1.000
_cell.length_c   1.000
_cell.angle_alpha   90.00
_cell.angle_beta   90.00
_cell.angle_gamma   90.00
#
_symmetry.space_group_name_H-M   'P 1'
#
loop_
_entity.id
_entity.type
_entity.pdbx_description
1 polymer ?
#
loop_
_entity_poly.entity_id
_entity_poly.type
_entity_poly.pdbx_seq_one_letter_code
_entity_poly.pdbx_strand_id
1 'polypeptide(L)'
;MGRAGGSSLRSSLYYAAGHCFMLLRKNERAVAEFRSCVAQQPAHVQAWRMIGFLGQRAGRDAEAALAFGRALELAPDDAATCYNRGFLLHRMQQLDAALAHMQDATRLDPSLDLAWYGTGLILAALGRHAACAGALEEAVRLQPFNGAASIALCRAYRESGDEEKLLAEYRRIREFDPPGARQLCRELAIEPVDTAG
;
A
#
# COMPACT_ATOMS: atom_id res chain seq x y z
N MET A 1 -11.54 -16.74 -40.29
CA MET A 1 -10.55 -16.41 -39.25
C MET A 1 -10.26 -14.92 -39.31
N GLY A 2 -10.61 -14.12 -38.29
CA GLY A 2 -10.46 -12.66 -38.35
C GLY A 2 -11.03 -11.83 -37.20
N ARG A 3 -11.54 -12.44 -36.11
CA ARG A 3 -12.17 -11.69 -34.99
C ARG A 3 -11.28 -11.44 -33.77
N ALA A 4 -10.14 -12.13 -33.64
CA ALA A 4 -9.28 -12.01 -32.46
C ALA A 4 -8.50 -10.67 -32.39
N GLY A 5 -8.17 -10.07 -33.54
CA GLY A 5 -7.44 -8.79 -33.57
C GLY A 5 -8.30 -7.57 -33.18
N GLY A 6 -9.60 -7.60 -33.49
CA GLY A 6 -10.51 -6.47 -33.22
C GLY A 6 -10.94 -6.35 -31.76
N SER A 7 -11.07 -7.46 -31.04
CA SER A 7 -11.39 -7.47 -29.61
C SER A 7 -10.22 -6.97 -28.76
N SER A 8 -8.99 -7.34 -29.12
CA SER A 8 -7.78 -6.89 -28.43
C SER A 8 -7.53 -5.39 -28.60
N LEU A 9 -7.78 -4.82 -29.78
CA LEU A 9 -7.62 -3.37 -29.98
C LEU A 9 -8.66 -2.58 -29.19
N ARG A 10 -9.91 -3.05 -29.16
CA ARG A 10 -10.99 -2.41 -28.39
C ARG A 10 -10.73 -2.46 -26.88
N SER A 11 -10.28 -3.59 -26.34
CA SER A 11 -9.95 -3.68 -24.91
C SER A 11 -8.84 -2.72 -24.52
N SER A 12 -7.79 -2.59 -25.34
CA SER A 12 -6.70 -1.62 -25.10
C SER A 12 -7.19 -0.17 -25.14
N LEU A 13 -8.10 0.18 -26.06
CA LEU A 13 -8.70 1.52 -26.12
C LEU A 13 -9.52 1.83 -24.87
N TYR A 14 -10.36 0.88 -24.42
CA TYR A 14 -11.12 1.04 -23.18
C TYR A 14 -10.21 1.16 -21.96
N TYR A 15 -9.14 0.37 -21.89
CA TYR A 15 -8.16 0.47 -20.82
C TYR A 15 -7.47 1.84 -20.79
N ALA A 16 -7.02 2.33 -21.95
CA ALA A 16 -6.41 3.65 -22.07
C ALA A 16 -7.40 4.78 -21.71
N ALA A 17 -8.65 4.70 -22.19
CA ALA A 17 -9.70 5.65 -21.87
C ALA A 17 -10.01 5.67 -20.36
N GLY A 18 -10.02 4.50 -19.72
CA GLY A 18 -10.15 4.38 -18.26
C GLY A 18 -9.09 5.20 -17.52
N HIS A 19 -7.82 5.05 -17.90
CA HIS A 19 -6.71 5.84 -17.35
C HIS A 19 -6.87 7.35 -17.61
N CYS A 20 -7.25 7.75 -18.83
CA CYS A 20 -7.53 9.15 -19.14
C CYS A 20 -8.62 9.74 -18.23
N PHE A 21 -9.70 8.99 -17.99
CA PHE A 21 -10.76 9.45 -17.07
C PHE A 21 -10.31 9.51 -15.62
N MET A 22 -9.39 8.65 -15.16
CA MET A 22 -8.78 8.77 -13.83
C MET A 22 -7.99 10.07 -13.68
N LEU A 23 -7.18 10.42 -14.70
CA LEU A 23 -6.42 11.68 -14.72
C LEU A 23 -7.36 12.89 -14.66
N LEU A 24 -8.51 12.81 -15.33
CA LEU A 24 -9.57 13.81 -15.26
C LEU A 24 -10.43 13.74 -13.99
N ARG A 25 -10.11 12.87 -13.03
CA ARG A 25 -10.83 12.63 -11.77
C ARG A 25 -12.28 12.18 -11.95
N LYS A 26 -12.64 11.68 -13.15
CA LYS A 26 -13.97 11.14 -13.50
C LYS A 26 -14.02 9.64 -13.20
N ASN A 27 -13.90 9.29 -11.92
CA ASN A 27 -13.68 7.90 -11.47
C ASN A 27 -14.79 6.93 -11.89
N GLU A 28 -16.06 7.35 -11.90
CA GLU A 28 -17.15 6.47 -12.33
C GLU A 28 -17.08 6.13 -13.82
N ARG A 29 -16.72 7.11 -14.66
CA ARG A 29 -16.48 6.86 -16.09
C ARG A 29 -15.26 5.97 -16.28
N ALA A 30 -14.19 6.18 -15.52
CA ALA A 30 -13.02 5.32 -15.57
C ALA A 30 -13.38 3.85 -15.27
N VAL A 31 -14.17 3.60 -14.23
CA VAL A 31 -14.67 2.25 -13.91
C VAL A 31 -15.51 1.68 -15.06
N ALA A 32 -16.39 2.48 -15.67
CA ALA A 32 -17.20 2.02 -16.81
C ALA A 32 -16.32 1.59 -18.00
N GLU A 33 -15.25 2.34 -18.31
CA GLU A 33 -14.32 1.96 -19.37
C GLU A 33 -13.52 0.69 -19.01
N PHE A 34 -13.03 0.57 -17.77
CA PHE A 34 -12.36 -0.67 -17.35
C PHE A 34 -13.29 -1.88 -17.37
N ARG A 35 -14.57 -1.71 -17.03
CA ARG A 35 -15.60 -2.77 -17.17
C ARG A 35 -15.81 -3.15 -18.63
N SER A 36 -15.87 -2.17 -19.54
CA SER A 36 -15.92 -2.42 -20.99
C SER A 36 -14.67 -3.17 -21.48
N CYS A 37 -13.50 -2.85 -20.94
CA CYS A 37 -12.26 -3.55 -21.22
C CYS A 37 -12.34 -5.04 -20.84
N VAL A 38 -12.71 -5.36 -19.59
CA VAL A 38 -12.81 -6.76 -19.14
C VAL A 38 -13.99 -7.51 -19.77
N ALA A 39 -15.04 -6.81 -20.24
CA ALA A 39 -16.11 -7.43 -21.01
C ALA A 39 -15.62 -7.91 -22.40
N GLN A 40 -14.67 -7.19 -23.03
CA GLN A 40 -14.05 -7.61 -24.29
C GLN A 40 -12.91 -8.62 -24.06
N GLN A 41 -12.17 -8.48 -22.97
CA GLN A 41 -11.04 -9.33 -22.61
C GLN A 41 -11.09 -9.67 -21.11
N PRO A 42 -11.82 -10.73 -20.72
CA PRO A 42 -11.98 -11.11 -19.32
C PRO A 42 -10.67 -11.41 -18.58
N ALA A 43 -9.62 -11.78 -19.32
CA ALA A 43 -8.29 -12.06 -18.78
C ALA A 43 -7.41 -10.80 -18.57
N HIS A 44 -7.94 -9.59 -18.72
CA HIS A 44 -7.15 -8.36 -18.57
C HIS A 44 -6.93 -7.99 -17.09
N VAL A 45 -5.87 -8.54 -16.49
CA VAL A 45 -5.48 -8.39 -15.07
C VAL A 45 -5.51 -6.93 -14.59
N GLN A 46 -4.84 -6.03 -15.31
CA GLN A 46 -4.67 -4.64 -14.88
C GLN A 46 -6.00 -3.88 -14.87
N ALA A 47 -6.94 -4.21 -15.75
CA ALA A 47 -8.26 -3.59 -15.76
C ALA A 47 -9.08 -4.04 -14.54
N TRP A 48 -9.04 -5.33 -14.19
CA TRP A 48 -9.62 -5.83 -12.94
C TRP A 48 -9.01 -5.14 -11.71
N ARG A 49 -7.69 -5.00 -11.66
CA ARG A 49 -7.00 -4.26 -10.59
C ARG A 49 -7.47 -2.81 -10.49
N MET A 50 -7.65 -2.12 -11.61
CA MET A 50 -8.13 -0.72 -11.61
C MET A 50 -9.60 -0.59 -11.20
N ILE A 51 -10.47 -1.54 -11.60
CA ILE A 51 -11.86 -1.62 -11.09
C ILE A 51 -11.82 -1.75 -9.57
N GLY A 52 -11.00 -2.67 -9.04
CA GLY A 52 -10.87 -2.87 -7.61
C GLY A 52 -10.38 -1.62 -6.87
N PHE A 53 -9.31 -1.01 -7.38
CA PHE A 53 -8.73 0.21 -6.81
C PHE A 53 -9.73 1.37 -6.74
N LEU A 54 -10.47 1.61 -7.83
CA LEU A 54 -11.47 2.68 -7.87
C LEU A 54 -12.71 2.34 -7.03
N GLY A 55 -13.13 1.07 -6.99
CA GLY A 55 -14.19 0.58 -6.11
C GLY A 55 -13.85 0.81 -4.64
N GLN A 56 -12.64 0.46 -4.23
CA GLN A 56 -12.13 0.68 -2.88
C GLN A 56 -12.15 2.17 -2.51
N ARG A 57 -11.68 3.06 -3.40
CA ARG A 57 -11.71 4.51 -3.19
C ARG A 57 -13.12 5.08 -3.08
N ALA A 58 -14.10 4.42 -3.70
CA ALA A 58 -15.52 4.78 -3.63
C ALA A 58 -16.26 4.15 -2.45
N GLY A 59 -15.58 3.39 -1.57
CA GLY A 59 -16.21 2.67 -0.45
C GLY A 59 -17.05 1.46 -0.88
N ARG A 60 -16.89 0.98 -2.12
CA ARG A 60 -17.56 -0.21 -2.65
C ARG A 60 -16.71 -1.45 -2.41
N ASP A 61 -16.56 -1.80 -1.15
CA ASP A 61 -15.57 -2.77 -0.66
C ASP A 61 -15.82 -4.17 -1.20
N ALA A 62 -17.08 -4.61 -1.26
CA ALA A 62 -17.45 -5.91 -1.82
C ALA A 62 -17.11 -6.02 -3.32
N GLU A 63 -17.38 -4.95 -4.08
CA GLU A 63 -17.03 -4.89 -5.50
C GLU A 63 -15.51 -4.93 -5.69
N ALA A 64 -14.77 -4.19 -4.86
CA ALA A 64 -13.33 -4.15 -4.90
C ALA A 64 -12.70 -5.52 -4.59
N ALA A 65 -13.21 -6.21 -3.57
CA ALA A 65 -12.74 -7.55 -3.20
C ALA A 65 -12.92 -8.56 -4.33
N LEU A 66 -14.06 -8.51 -5.04
CA LEU A 66 -14.31 -9.36 -6.20
C LEU A 66 -13.35 -9.05 -7.36
N ALA A 67 -13.16 -7.76 -7.67
CA ALA A 67 -12.27 -7.35 -8.76
C ALA A 67 -10.80 -7.69 -8.49
N PHE A 68 -10.30 -7.48 -7.26
CA PHE A 68 -8.97 -7.93 -6.88
C PHE A 68 -8.86 -9.46 -6.87
N GLY A 69 -9.91 -10.18 -6.43
CA GLY A 69 -9.95 -11.63 -6.51
C GLY A 69 -9.77 -12.13 -7.94
N ARG A 70 -10.52 -11.55 -8.89
CA ARG A 70 -10.38 -11.86 -10.32
C ARG A 70 -8.98 -11.55 -10.87
N ALA A 71 -8.39 -10.42 -10.49
CA ALA A 71 -7.03 -10.09 -10.90
C ALA A 71 -6.01 -11.12 -10.38
N LEU A 72 -6.11 -11.57 -9.13
CA LEU A 72 -5.21 -12.58 -8.55
C LEU A 72 -5.47 -14.00 -9.05
N GLU A 73 -6.71 -14.35 -9.41
CA GLU A 73 -7.01 -15.62 -10.09
C GLU A 73 -6.28 -15.71 -11.45
N LEU A 74 -6.16 -14.58 -12.14
CA LEU A 74 -5.50 -14.49 -13.46
C LEU A 74 -3.98 -14.32 -13.36
N ALA A 75 -3.51 -13.59 -12.35
CA ALA A 75 -2.08 -13.36 -12.08
C ALA A 75 -1.83 -13.39 -10.56
N PRO A 76 -1.57 -14.58 -9.99
CA PRO A 76 -1.30 -14.74 -8.56
C PRO A 76 -0.06 -14.01 -8.07
N ASP A 77 0.83 -13.61 -8.99
CA ASP A 77 2.12 -12.96 -8.75
C ASP A 77 2.11 -11.44 -8.98
N ASP A 78 0.93 -10.82 -9.16
CA ASP A 78 0.82 -9.35 -9.25
C ASP A 78 0.93 -8.68 -7.87
N ALA A 79 2.16 -8.32 -7.48
CA ALA A 79 2.49 -7.66 -6.22
C ALA A 79 1.60 -6.45 -5.91
N ALA A 80 1.27 -5.63 -6.92
CA ALA A 80 0.43 -4.45 -6.74
C ALA A 80 -1.04 -4.81 -6.44
N THR A 81 -1.54 -5.92 -6.99
CA THR A 81 -2.88 -6.41 -6.62
C THR A 81 -2.87 -7.01 -5.20
N CYS A 82 -1.83 -7.76 -4.83
CA CYS A 82 -1.66 -8.26 -3.46
C CYS A 82 -1.67 -7.11 -2.45
N TYR A 83 -0.89 -6.05 -2.70
CA TYR A 83 -0.88 -4.85 -1.87
C TYR A 83 -2.27 -4.20 -1.74
N ASN A 84 -2.95 -3.95 -2.87
CA ASN A 84 -4.26 -3.31 -2.85
C ASN A 84 -5.31 -4.14 -2.10
N ARG A 85 -5.29 -5.47 -2.29
CA ARG A 85 -6.17 -6.39 -1.58
C ARG A 85 -5.86 -6.43 -0.08
N GLY A 86 -4.58 -6.49 0.29
CA GLY A 86 -4.14 -6.40 1.68
C GLY A 86 -4.63 -5.11 2.35
N PHE A 87 -4.50 -3.97 1.65
CA PHE A 87 -4.98 -2.69 2.14
C PHE A 87 -6.50 -2.67 2.36
N LEU A 88 -7.27 -3.21 1.40
CA LEU A 88 -8.72 -3.33 1.54
C LEU A 88 -9.10 -4.17 2.76
N LEU A 89 -8.45 -5.31 2.97
CA LEU A 89 -8.70 -6.21 4.11
C LEU A 89 -8.34 -5.56 5.44
N HIS A 90 -7.23 -4.80 5.48
CA HIS A 90 -6.86 -4.01 6.66
C HIS A 90 -7.95 -3.00 7.02
N ARG A 91 -8.49 -2.28 6.04
CA ARG A 91 -9.62 -1.35 6.26
C ARG A 91 -10.86 -2.08 6.77
N MET A 92 -11.08 -3.32 6.34
CA MET A 92 -12.16 -4.20 6.82
C MET A 92 -11.85 -4.88 8.16
N GLN A 93 -10.74 -4.54 8.83
CA GLN A 93 -10.27 -5.12 10.09
C GLN A 93 -9.98 -6.63 10.04
N GLN A 94 -9.74 -7.18 8.85
CA GLN A 94 -9.34 -8.57 8.65
C GLN A 94 -7.81 -8.68 8.67
N LEU A 95 -7.21 -8.43 9.84
CA LEU A 95 -5.78 -8.18 9.99
C LEU A 95 -4.89 -9.34 9.54
N ASP A 96 -5.18 -10.59 9.91
CA ASP A 96 -4.35 -11.74 9.50
C ASP A 96 -4.38 -11.97 7.98
N ALA A 97 -5.55 -11.86 7.36
CA ALA A 97 -5.68 -11.98 5.91
C ALA A 97 -5.01 -10.80 5.18
N ALA A 98 -5.11 -9.60 5.74
CA ALA A 98 -4.41 -8.43 5.22
C ALA A 98 -2.89 -8.61 5.28
N LEU A 99 -2.37 -9.13 6.40
CA LEU A 99 -0.95 -9.39 6.60
C LEU A 99 -0.42 -10.39 5.56
N ALA A 100 -1.13 -11.50 5.33
CA ALA A 100 -0.74 -12.50 4.33
C ALA A 100 -0.58 -11.88 2.94
N HIS A 101 -1.55 -11.08 2.50
CA HIS A 101 -1.48 -10.40 1.21
C HIS A 101 -0.39 -9.33 1.13
N MET A 102 -0.12 -8.61 2.23
CA MET A 102 1.00 -7.65 2.27
C MET A 102 2.36 -8.36 2.20
N GLN A 103 2.52 -9.49 2.88
CA GLN A 103 3.73 -10.32 2.83
C GLN A 103 3.94 -10.95 1.45
N ASP A 104 2.87 -11.35 0.77
CA ASP A 104 2.95 -11.75 -0.63
C ASP A 104 3.41 -10.59 -1.51
N ALA A 105 2.88 -9.38 -1.31
CA ALA A 105 3.31 -8.21 -2.06
C ALA A 105 4.80 -7.89 -1.87
N THR A 106 5.31 -7.91 -0.63
CA THR A 106 6.74 -7.66 -0.36
C THR A 106 7.65 -8.79 -0.83
N ARG A 107 7.18 -10.04 -0.85
CA ARG A 107 7.91 -11.18 -1.41
C ARG A 107 8.00 -11.10 -2.94
N LEU A 108 6.92 -10.71 -3.60
CA LEU A 108 6.83 -10.59 -5.06
C LEU A 108 7.57 -9.36 -5.58
N ASP A 109 7.49 -8.24 -4.87
CA ASP A 109 8.24 -7.03 -5.15
C ASP A 109 8.85 -6.47 -3.85
N PRO A 110 10.11 -6.84 -3.54
CA PRO A 110 10.82 -6.33 -2.37
C PRO A 110 11.09 -4.82 -2.40
N SER A 111 10.93 -4.17 -3.55
CA SER A 111 11.12 -2.72 -3.71
C SER A 111 9.86 -1.90 -3.46
N LEU A 112 8.71 -2.57 -3.30
CA LEU A 112 7.43 -1.92 -3.03
C LEU A 112 7.35 -1.43 -1.58
N ASP A 113 7.88 -0.23 -1.33
CA ASP A 113 7.96 0.41 -0.02
C ASP A 113 6.61 0.51 0.70
N LEU A 114 5.53 0.79 -0.04
CA LEU A 114 4.18 0.88 0.50
C LEU A 114 3.69 -0.44 1.10
N ALA A 115 4.11 -1.59 0.55
CA ALA A 115 3.75 -2.90 1.08
C ALA A 115 4.49 -3.21 2.38
N TRP A 116 5.77 -2.82 2.48
CA TRP A 116 6.53 -2.90 3.74
C TRP A 116 5.92 -2.02 4.82
N TYR A 117 5.61 -0.76 4.49
CA TYR A 117 4.93 0.15 5.41
C TYR A 117 3.57 -0.40 5.86
N GLY A 118 2.75 -0.89 4.93
CA GLY A 118 1.46 -1.52 5.23
C GLY A 118 1.59 -2.76 6.12
N THR A 119 2.61 -3.60 5.88
CA THR A 119 2.94 -4.76 6.73
C THR A 119 3.23 -4.30 8.16
N GLY A 120 4.05 -3.27 8.33
CA GLY A 120 4.36 -2.68 9.64
C GLY A 120 3.12 -2.22 10.39
N LEU A 121 2.24 -1.46 9.74
CA LEU A 121 0.99 -0.98 10.36
C LEU A 121 0.09 -2.13 10.82
N ILE A 122 -0.06 -3.18 10.01
CA ILE A 122 -0.87 -4.35 10.36
C ILE A 122 -0.24 -5.12 11.53
N LEU A 123 1.09 -5.29 11.53
CA LEU A 123 1.80 -5.95 12.62
C LEU A 123 1.70 -5.17 13.93
N ALA A 124 1.73 -3.84 13.88
CA ALA A 124 1.48 -2.99 15.04
C ALA A 124 0.06 -3.20 15.59
N ALA A 125 -0.96 -3.24 14.72
CA ALA A 125 -2.34 -3.50 15.12
C ALA A 125 -2.54 -4.90 15.73
N LEU A 126 -1.70 -5.87 15.34
CA LEU A 126 -1.67 -7.22 15.90
C LEU A 126 -0.79 -7.33 17.17
N GLY A 127 -0.17 -6.25 17.65
CA GLY A 127 0.72 -6.26 18.82
C GLY A 127 2.07 -6.96 18.58
N ARG A 128 2.46 -7.20 17.32
CA ARG A 128 3.70 -7.89 16.95
C ARG A 128 4.84 -6.88 16.76
N HIS A 129 5.22 -6.19 17.83
CA HIS A 129 6.09 -5.00 17.79
C HIS A 129 7.48 -5.24 17.18
N ALA A 130 8.16 -6.34 17.51
CA ALA A 130 9.47 -6.65 16.93
C ALA A 130 9.42 -6.88 15.40
N ALA A 131 8.41 -7.62 14.94
CA ALA A 131 8.20 -7.85 13.49
C ALA A 131 7.76 -6.56 12.78
N CYS A 132 6.96 -5.72 13.45
CA CYS A 132 6.58 -4.40 12.97
C CYS A 132 7.81 -3.52 12.71
N ALA A 133 8.73 -3.44 13.67
CA ALA A 133 9.97 -2.69 13.53
C ALA A 133 10.76 -3.15 12.30
N GLY A 134 10.96 -4.46 12.12
CA GLY A 134 11.67 -4.99 10.95
C GLY A 134 11.01 -4.64 9.60
N ALA A 135 9.68 -4.68 9.51
CA ALA A 135 8.98 -4.28 8.29
C ALA A 135 9.10 -2.78 8.01
N LEU A 136 9.08 -1.95 9.05
CA LEU A 136 9.21 -0.49 8.93
C LEU A 136 10.66 -0.06 8.66
N GLU A 137 11.65 -0.77 9.19
CA GLU A 137 13.07 -0.61 8.84
C GLU A 137 13.25 -0.77 7.31
N GLU A 138 12.65 -1.79 6.69
CA GLU A 138 12.70 -1.96 5.23
C GLU A 138 11.99 -0.84 4.46
N ALA A 139 10.82 -0.39 4.94
CA ALA A 139 10.12 0.75 4.34
C ALA A 139 10.97 2.03 4.37
N VAL A 140 11.61 2.31 5.51
CA VAL A 140 12.50 3.46 5.71
C VAL A 140 13.81 3.32 4.94
N ARG A 141 14.31 2.09 4.73
CA ARG A 141 15.47 1.82 3.88
C ARG A 141 15.18 2.14 2.41
N LEU A 142 14.00 1.76 1.92
CA LEU A 142 13.56 2.02 0.55
C LEU A 142 13.20 3.49 0.31
N GLN A 143 12.57 4.15 1.29
CA GLN A 143 12.22 5.57 1.23
C GLN A 143 12.74 6.32 2.45
N PRO A 144 14.00 6.81 2.40
CA PRO A 144 14.64 7.40 3.57
C PRO A 144 14.01 8.66 4.17
N PHE A 145 13.19 9.35 3.39
CA PHE A 145 12.53 10.59 3.82
C PHE A 145 11.02 10.40 4.03
N ASN A 146 10.56 9.15 4.16
CA ASN A 146 9.17 8.85 4.51
C ASN A 146 8.95 9.08 6.02
N GLY A 147 8.60 10.31 6.39
CA GLY A 147 8.37 10.69 7.80
C GLY A 147 7.29 9.85 8.49
N ALA A 148 6.25 9.41 7.77
CA ALA A 148 5.20 8.55 8.35
C ALA A 148 5.74 7.16 8.72
N ALA A 149 6.57 6.56 7.86
CA ALA A 149 7.22 5.29 8.15
C ALA A 149 8.23 5.41 9.31
N SER A 150 9.03 6.47 9.33
CA SER A 150 9.99 6.72 10.42
C SER A 150 9.28 6.98 11.77
N ILE A 151 8.18 7.74 11.79
CA ILE A 151 7.37 7.94 13.00
C ILE A 151 6.79 6.61 13.50
N ALA A 152 6.23 5.80 12.60
CA ALA A 152 5.73 4.48 12.95
C ALA A 152 6.85 3.57 13.47
N LEU A 153 8.05 3.68 12.92
CA LEU A 153 9.22 2.91 13.35
C LEU A 153 9.66 3.30 14.77
N CYS A 154 9.72 4.59 15.08
CA CYS A 154 9.99 5.07 16.44
C CYS A 154 8.95 4.56 17.45
N ARG A 155 7.67 4.53 17.07
CA ARG A 155 6.61 3.94 17.91
C ARG A 155 6.84 2.44 18.09
N ALA A 156 7.20 1.71 17.03
CA ALA A 156 7.51 0.29 17.12
C ALA A 156 8.69 0.01 18.07
N TYR A 157 9.76 0.81 18.01
CA TYR A 157 10.89 0.71 18.94
C TYR A 157 10.53 1.04 20.39
N ARG A 158 9.64 2.02 20.61
CA ARG A 158 9.13 2.35 21.95
C ARG A 158 8.43 1.13 22.56
N GLU A 159 7.56 0.50 21.79
CA GLU A 159 6.79 -0.67 22.23
C GLU A 159 7.66 -1.93 22.38
N SER A 160 8.74 -2.08 21.60
CA SER A 160 9.71 -3.17 21.77
C SER A 160 10.76 -2.93 22.86
N GLY A 161 10.87 -1.70 23.37
CA GLY A 161 11.87 -1.31 24.38
C GLY A 161 13.26 -0.99 23.81
N ASP A 162 13.40 -0.86 22.49
CA ASP A 162 14.66 -0.57 21.82
C ASP A 162 14.99 0.94 21.82
N GLU A 163 15.22 1.51 23.00
CA GLU A 163 15.41 2.97 23.16
C GLU A 163 16.58 3.53 22.35
N GLU A 164 17.66 2.76 22.18
CA GLU A 164 18.81 3.16 21.38
C GLU A 164 18.42 3.42 19.91
N LYS A 165 17.70 2.47 19.31
CA LYS A 165 17.23 2.58 17.93
C LYS A 165 16.18 3.67 17.78
N LEU A 166 15.30 3.83 18.77
CA LEU A 166 14.33 4.93 18.83
C LEU A 166 15.03 6.29 18.76
N LEU A 167 16.03 6.53 19.60
CA LEU A 167 16.74 7.81 19.64
C LEU A 167 17.54 8.05 18.36
N ALA A 168 18.12 7.00 17.76
CA ALA A 168 18.81 7.11 16.48
C ALA A 168 17.85 7.54 15.35
N GLU A 169 16.70 6.88 15.20
CA GLU A 169 15.73 7.23 14.17
C GLU A 169 15.07 8.59 14.44
N TYR A 170 14.79 8.93 15.71
CA TYR A 170 14.31 10.26 16.08
C TYR A 170 15.26 11.39 15.66
N ARG A 171 16.57 11.23 15.88
CA ARG A 171 17.58 12.21 15.44
C ARG A 171 17.53 12.41 13.92
N ARG A 172 17.39 11.31 13.18
CA ARG A 172 17.25 11.34 11.72
C ARG A 172 15.98 12.09 11.29
N ILE A 173 14.80 11.78 11.87
CA ILE A 173 13.56 12.52 11.58
C ILE A 173 13.75 14.01 11.86
N ARG A 174 14.42 14.38 12.95
CA ARG A 174 14.65 15.78 13.30
C ARG A 174 15.42 16.56 12.24
N GLU A 175 16.28 15.91 11.45
CA GLU A 175 17.04 16.55 10.37
C GLU A 175 16.17 16.85 9.14
N PHE A 176 15.29 15.94 8.73
CA PHE A 176 14.52 16.08 7.49
C PHE A 176 13.04 16.45 7.67
N ASP A 177 12.43 16.16 8.83
CA ASP A 177 11.08 16.52 9.22
C ASP A 177 11.03 17.06 10.68
N PRO A 178 11.56 18.27 10.92
CA PRO A 178 11.53 18.88 12.25
C PRO A 178 10.11 19.03 12.87
N PRO A 179 9.05 19.38 12.12
CA PRO A 179 7.69 19.38 12.65
C PRO A 179 7.23 18.01 13.15
N GLY A 180 7.42 16.96 12.35
CA GLY A 180 7.09 15.58 12.74
C GLY A 180 7.87 15.13 13.96
N ALA A 181 9.17 15.41 14.02
CA ALA A 181 10.01 15.13 15.18
C ALA A 181 9.49 15.84 16.45
N ARG A 182 9.12 17.12 16.39
CA ARG A 182 8.59 17.85 17.56
C ARG A 182 7.29 17.24 18.07
N GLN A 183 6.41 16.81 17.18
CA GLN A 183 5.18 16.13 17.56
C GLN A 183 5.47 14.78 18.23
N LEU A 184 6.34 13.99 17.61
CA LEU A 184 6.77 12.67 18.11
C LEU A 184 7.44 12.77 19.49
N CYS A 185 8.29 13.78 19.70
CA CYS A 185 8.97 14.05 20.96
C CYS A 185 7.97 14.25 22.11
N ARG A 186 6.91 15.03 21.89
CA ARG A 186 5.85 15.24 22.88
C ARG A 186 5.02 13.98 23.12
N GLU A 187 4.70 13.25 22.05
CA GLU A 187 3.87 12.04 22.10
C GLU A 187 4.56 10.92 22.88
N LEU A 188 5.85 10.69 22.61
CA LEU A 188 6.61 9.59 23.19
C LEU A 188 7.45 10.01 24.41
N ALA A 189 7.27 11.24 24.90
CA ALA A 189 8.04 11.82 25.99
C ALA A 189 9.56 11.63 25.82
N ILE A 190 10.06 11.81 24.60
CA ILE A 190 11.49 11.68 24.29
C ILE A 190 12.18 12.89 24.90
N GLU A 191 13.14 12.67 25.79
CA GLU A 191 13.95 13.77 26.29
C GLU A 191 14.72 14.39 25.13
N PRO A 192 14.64 15.73 24.94
CA PRO A 192 15.41 16.38 23.91
C PRO A 192 16.88 16.09 24.17
N VAL A 193 17.51 15.30 23.29
CA VAL A 193 18.95 15.10 23.32
C VAL A 193 19.56 16.48 23.14
N ASP A 194 20.08 17.03 24.24
CA ASP A 194 20.67 18.36 24.32
C ASP A 194 21.55 18.60 23.11
N THR A 195 21.30 19.71 22.42
CA THR A 195 22.30 20.29 21.53
C THR A 195 23.47 20.68 22.41
N ALA A 196 24.52 19.86 22.42
CA ALA A 196 25.79 20.27 22.97
C ALA A 196 26.22 21.57 22.25
N GLY A 197 26.35 22.65 23.04
CA GLY A 197 27.22 23.82 22.81
C GLY A 197 27.07 24.57 21.50
#